data_AF-A0A365T8H0-F1
#
_entry.id   AF-A0A365T8H0-F1
#
_cell.length_a   1.000
_cell.length_b   1.000
_cell.length_c   1.000
_cell.angle_alpha   90.00
_cell.angle_beta   90.00
_cell.angle_gamma   90.00
#
_symmetry.space_group_name_H-M   'P 1'
#
loop_
_entity.id
_entity.type
_entity.pdbx_description
1 polymer ?
#
loop_
_entity_poly.entity_id
_entity_poly.type
_entity_poly.pdbx_seq_one_letter_code
_entity_poly.pdbx_strand_id
1 'polypeptide(L)'
;MLFPERDGISTTSQYAKEHGFTLDVSRIYDVDRAQRVQYELTEDQRTALATALEHGYYEVPREIDQSALADSLGISHQAMSERLRRGTEGIIREVLSDSSLKEDSDRSL
;
A
#
# COMPACT_ATOMS: atom_id res chain seq x y z
N MET A 1 -4.58 15.68 9.56
CA MET A 1 -4.72 16.02 11.00
C MET A 1 -4.57 14.73 11.77
N LEU A 2 -3.69 14.68 12.78
CA LEU A 2 -3.39 13.44 13.51
C LEU A 2 -4.15 13.44 14.83
N PHE A 3 -4.91 12.38 15.10
CA PHE A 3 -5.63 12.18 16.35
C PHE A 3 -5.12 10.92 17.04
N PRO A 4 -4.38 11.05 18.15
CA PRO A 4 -3.85 9.90 18.87
C PRO A 4 -4.95 9.09 19.58
N GLU A 5 -6.10 9.71 19.84
CA GLU A 5 -7.26 9.07 20.49
C GLU A 5 -8.51 9.27 19.65
N ARG A 6 -9.39 8.26 19.62
CA ARG A 6 -10.63 8.25 18.82
C ARG A 6 -11.56 9.42 19.16
N ASP A 7 -11.53 9.87 20.40
CA ASP A 7 -12.38 10.96 20.88
C ASP A 7 -12.00 12.33 20.28
N GLY A 8 -10.73 12.52 19.89
CA GLY A 8 -10.26 13.77 19.27
C GLY A 8 -10.93 14.10 17.92
N ILE A 9 -11.39 13.07 17.21
CA ILE A 9 -12.13 13.23 15.94
C ILE A 9 -13.52 13.81 16.21
N SER A 10 -14.22 13.29 17.22
CA SER A 10 -15.56 13.76 17.61
C SER A 10 -15.51 15.20 18.09
N THR A 11 -14.54 15.55 18.93
CA THR A 11 -14.36 16.92 19.43
C THR A 11 -14.05 17.91 18.31
N THR A 12 -13.17 17.55 17.37
CA THR A 12 -12.83 18.44 16.24
C THR A 12 -14.01 18.59 15.27
N SER A 13 -14.72 17.50 15.00
CA SER A 13 -15.92 17.53 14.14
C SER A 13 -17.02 18.40 14.74
N GLN A 14 -17.18 18.35 16.07
CA GLN A 14 -18.13 19.19 16.79
C GLN A 14 -17.71 20.66 16.77
N TYR A 15 -16.43 20.95 17.04
CA TYR A 15 -15.89 22.30 16.98
C TYR A 15 -16.05 22.95 15.59
N ALA A 16 -15.76 22.19 14.53
CA ALA A 16 -15.92 22.65 13.14
C ALA A 16 -17.38 22.98 12.82
N LYS A 17 -18.34 22.13 13.24
CA LYS A 17 -19.78 22.38 13.09
C LYS A 17 -20.23 23.62 13.85
N GLU A 18 -19.78 23.81 15.09
CA GLU A 18 -20.15 24.95 15.92
C GLU A 18 -19.63 26.29 15.37
N HIS A 19 -18.55 26.27 14.60
CA HIS A 19 -17.95 27.47 13.99
C HIS A 19 -18.28 27.61 12.49
N GLY A 20 -19.22 26.82 11.96
CA GLY A 20 -19.71 26.95 10.58
C GLY A 20 -18.79 26.38 9.50
N PHE A 21 -17.83 25.53 9.87
CA PHE A 21 -16.97 24.82 8.92
C PHE A 21 -17.53 23.43 8.61
N THR A 22 -17.67 23.11 7.33
CA THR A 22 -17.97 21.75 6.88
C THR A 22 -16.68 20.93 6.88
N LEU A 23 -16.53 20.05 7.86
CA LEU A 23 -15.42 19.10 7.89
C LEU A 23 -15.81 17.86 7.07
N ASP A 24 -15.22 17.72 5.88
CA ASP A 24 -15.34 16.50 5.09
C ASP A 24 -14.21 15.53 5.47
N VAL A 25 -14.56 14.50 6.25
CA VAL A 25 -13.62 13.47 6.68
C VAL A 25 -13.59 12.39 5.60
N SER A 26 -12.77 12.60 4.57
CA SER A 26 -12.74 11.69 3.44
C SER A 26 -12.12 10.33 3.76
N ARG A 27 -11.19 10.26 4.74
CA ARG A 27 -10.52 9.02 5.17
C ARG A 27 -10.04 9.10 6.62
N ILE A 28 -10.26 8.03 7.39
CA ILE A 28 -9.67 7.83 8.71
C ILE A 28 -8.66 6.69 8.59
N TYR A 29 -7.38 7.02 8.76
CA TYR A 29 -6.32 6.03 8.85
C TYR A 29 -6.13 5.67 10.32
N ASP A 30 -6.22 4.38 10.65
CA ASP A 30 -5.79 3.90 11.95
C ASP A 30 -4.26 4.05 12.02
N VAL A 31 -3.78 4.78 13.02
CA VAL A 31 -2.36 5.14 13.17
C VAL A 31 -1.50 3.88 13.38
N ASP A 32 -2.08 2.81 13.94
CA ASP A 32 -1.44 1.50 14.05
C ASP A 32 -1.40 0.74 12.72
N ARG A 33 -2.37 0.97 11.82
CA ARG A 33 -2.41 0.35 10.48
C ARG A 33 -1.55 1.09 9.45
N ALA A 34 -1.26 2.37 9.67
CA ALA A 34 -0.36 3.15 8.81
C ALA A 34 1.10 2.64 8.84
N GLN A 35 1.53 2.01 9.93
CA GLN A 35 2.82 1.30 9.98
C GLN A 35 2.74 -0.15 9.46
N ARG A 36 1.54 -0.65 9.17
CA ARG A 36 1.28 -2.04 8.78
C ARG A 36 0.20 -2.16 7.70
N VAL A 37 0.34 -1.44 6.60
CA VAL A 37 -0.04 -2.06 5.32
C VAL A 37 1.06 -3.09 5.04
N GLN A 38 1.07 -4.14 5.87
CA GLN A 38 1.81 -5.35 5.61
C GLN A 38 1.05 -6.01 4.47
N TYR A 39 1.31 -5.58 3.23
CA TYR A 39 1.11 -6.46 2.09
C TYR A 39 1.60 -7.84 2.53
N GLU A 40 0.81 -8.89 2.35
CA GLU A 40 1.12 -10.28 2.75
C GLU A 40 2.29 -10.83 1.92
N LEU A 41 3.45 -10.19 2.04
CA LEU A 41 4.68 -10.45 1.32
C LEU A 41 5.64 -11.14 2.27
N THR A 42 6.22 -12.24 1.79
CA THR A 42 7.39 -12.81 2.48
C THR A 42 8.57 -11.84 2.35
N GLU A 43 9.54 -11.92 3.26
CA GLU A 43 10.74 -11.06 3.21
C GLU A 43 11.47 -11.16 1.86
N ASP A 44 11.55 -12.38 1.32
CA ASP A 44 12.09 -12.65 -0.02
C ASP A 44 11.36 -11.92 -1.16
N GLN A 45 10.04 -11.78 -1.07
CA GLN A 45 9.22 -11.09 -2.09
C GLN A 45 9.40 -9.58 -1.96
N ARG A 46 9.41 -9.07 -0.72
CA ARG A 46 9.70 -7.67 -0.43
C ARG A 46 11.08 -7.28 -0.95
N THR A 47 12.10 -8.08 -0.65
CA THR A 47 13.48 -7.86 -1.11
C THR A 47 13.55 -7.86 -2.63
N ALA A 48 12.93 -8.83 -3.30
CA ALA A 48 12.93 -8.90 -4.77
C ALA A 48 12.26 -7.67 -5.41
N LEU A 49 11.11 -7.24 -4.88
CA LEU A 49 10.39 -6.05 -5.38
C LEU A 49 11.17 -4.75 -5.12
N ALA A 50 11.75 -4.60 -3.93
CA ALA A 50 12.58 -3.44 -3.59
C ALA A 50 13.81 -3.36 -4.50
N THR A 51 14.53 -4.47 -4.67
CA THR A 51 15.70 -4.55 -5.56
C THR A 51 15.31 -4.23 -7.00
N ALA A 52 14.19 -4.78 -7.50
CA ALA A 52 13.70 -4.49 -8.84
C ALA A 52 13.37 -2.99 -9.02
N LEU A 53 12.73 -2.37 -8.04
CA LEU A 53 12.42 -0.94 -8.06
C LEU A 53 13.70 -0.08 -8.03
N GLU A 54 14.61 -0.35 -7.10
CA GLU A 54 15.86 0.38 -6.93
C GLU A 54 16.78 0.34 -8.15
N HIS A 55 16.77 -0.78 -8.89
CA HIS A 55 17.59 -0.97 -10.08
C HIS A 55 16.87 -0.64 -11.40
N GLY A 56 15.70 0.01 -11.36
CA GLY A 56 15.03 0.50 -12.56
C GLY A 56 14.38 -0.60 -13.43
N TYR A 57 14.00 -1.73 -12.84
CA TYR A 57 13.32 -2.83 -13.56
C TYR A 57 11.93 -2.43 -14.08
N TYR A 58 11.28 -1.50 -13.37
CA TYR A 58 9.94 -1.00 -13.72
C TYR A 58 9.98 0.29 -14.55
N GLU A 59 11.17 0.81 -14.86
CA GLU A 59 11.35 2.02 -15.67
C GLU A 59 11.11 1.76 -17.17
N VAL A 60 10.90 2.85 -17.91
CA VAL A 60 10.70 2.81 -19.37
C VAL A 60 11.66 3.81 -20.04
N PRO A 61 12.71 3.35 -20.76
CA PRO A 61 13.12 1.95 -20.94
C PRO A 61 13.66 1.32 -19.64
N ARG A 62 13.59 -0.01 -19.53
CA ARG A 62 14.13 -0.72 -18.36
C ARG A 62 15.65 -0.56 -18.29
N GLU A 63 16.14 -0.30 -17.09
CA GLU A 63 17.58 -0.18 -16.83
C GLU A 63 18.25 -1.53 -16.51
N ILE A 64 17.45 -2.50 -16.04
CA ILE A 64 17.91 -3.85 -15.68
C ILE A 64 16.90 -4.92 -16.11
N ASP A 65 17.36 -6.15 -16.32
CA ASP A 65 16.51 -7.32 -16.54
C ASP A 65 16.43 -8.25 -15.32
N GLN A 66 15.54 -9.25 -15.39
CA GLN A 66 15.35 -10.20 -14.28
C GLN A 66 16.56 -11.12 -14.05
N SER A 67 17.40 -11.36 -15.06
CA SER A 67 18.57 -12.22 -14.92
C SER A 67 19.63 -11.51 -14.09
N ALA A 68 19.91 -10.25 -14.42
CA ALA A 68 20.85 -9.43 -13.66
C ALA A 68 20.38 -9.19 -12.21
N LEU A 69 19.07 -9.06 -11.97
CA LEU A 69 18.50 -9.02 -10.62
C LEU A 69 18.61 -10.35 -9.87
N ALA A 70 18.47 -11.48 -10.57
CA ALA A 70 18.65 -12.79 -9.97
C ALA A 70 20.11 -13.01 -9.55
N ASP A 71 21.04 -12.58 -10.40
CA ASP A 71 22.47 -12.62 -10.14
C ASP A 71 22.85 -11.74 -8.94
N SER A 72 22.27 -10.54 -8.81
CA SER A 72 22.56 -9.65 -7.67
C SER A 72 22.08 -10.22 -6.33
N LEU A 73 21.02 -11.02 -6.33
CA LEU A 73 20.47 -11.68 -5.16
C LEU A 73 21.01 -13.11 -4.94
N GLY A 74 21.88 -13.61 -5.82
CA GLY A 74 22.44 -14.97 -5.73
C GLY A 74 21.38 -16.08 -5.84
N ILE A 75 20.31 -15.85 -6.61
CA ILE A 75 19.21 -16.80 -6.81
C ILE A 75 19.04 -17.16 -8.28
N SER A 76 18.25 -18.20 -8.57
CA SER A 76 17.92 -18.53 -9.96
C SER A 76 16.97 -17.49 -10.57
N HIS A 77 17.05 -17.32 -11.90
CA HIS A 77 16.09 -16.51 -12.66
C HIS A 77 14.64 -16.92 -12.39
N GLN A 78 14.38 -18.23 -12.28
CA GLN A 78 13.05 -18.75 -11.94
C GLN A 78 12.61 -18.31 -10.53
N ALA A 79 13.50 -18.37 -9.53
CA ALA A 79 13.20 -17.90 -8.18
C ALA A 79 12.90 -16.39 -8.16
N MET A 80 13.66 -15.59 -8.92
CA MET A 80 13.42 -14.15 -9.06
C MET A 80 12.05 -13.87 -9.69
N SER A 81 11.76 -14.50 -10.83
CA SER A 81 10.47 -14.37 -11.53
C SER A 81 9.29 -14.76 -10.63
N GLU A 82 9.42 -15.86 -9.89
CA GLU A 82 8.38 -16.35 -8.98
C GLU A 82 8.15 -15.40 -7.78
N ARG A 83 9.23 -14.83 -7.21
CA ARG A 83 9.15 -13.83 -6.13
C ARG A 83 8.47 -12.55 -6.62
N LEU A 84 8.87 -12.02 -7.77
CA LEU A 84 8.26 -10.83 -8.35
C LEU A 84 6.78 -11.06 -8.69
N ARG A 85 6.43 -12.20 -9.29
CA ARG A 85 5.04 -12.54 -9.62
C ARG A 85 4.18 -12.60 -8.36
N ARG A 86 4.57 -13.41 -7.37
CA ARG A 86 3.79 -13.56 -6.12
C ARG A 86 3.70 -12.25 -5.34
N GLY A 87 4.80 -11.49 -5.29
CA GLY A 87 4.79 -10.21 -4.60
C GLY A 87 3.87 -9.19 -5.27
N THR A 88 3.91 -9.10 -6.60
CA THR A 88 3.02 -8.23 -7.37
C THR A 88 1.56 -8.65 -7.21
N GLU A 89 1.26 -9.95 -7.24
CA GLU A 89 -0.08 -10.47 -6.99
C GLU A 89 -0.61 -10.08 -5.61
N GLY A 90 0.21 -10.22 -4.55
CA GLY A 90 -0.16 -9.83 -3.20
C GLY A 90 -0.50 -8.34 -3.08
N ILE A 91 0.30 -7.47 -3.72
CA ILE A 91 0.03 -6.03 -3.77
C ILE A 91 -1.28 -5.73 -4.51
N ILE A 92 -1.48 -6.34 -5.69
CA ILE A 92 -2.71 -6.14 -6.48
C ILE A 92 -3.94 -6.58 -5.67
N ARG A 93 -3.88 -7.74 -5.02
CA ARG A 93 -4.97 -8.27 -4.20
C ARG A 93 -5.35 -7.32 -3.08
N GLU A 94 -4.37 -6.79 -2.36
CA GLU A 94 -4.62 -5.83 -1.27
C GLU A 94 -5.24 -4.53 -1.80
N VAL A 95 -4.67 -3.97 -2.88
CA VAL A 95 -5.18 -2.73 -3.50
C VAL A 95 -6.62 -2.89 -3.98
N LEU A 96 -6.94 -4.04 -4.61
CA LEU A 96 -8.30 -4.33 -5.07
C LEU A 96 -9.26 -4.60 -3.90
N SER A 97 -8.78 -5.24 -2.83
CA SER A 97 -9.57 -5.47 -1.62
C SER A 97 -9.90 -4.16 -0.89
N ASP A 98 -8.94 -3.24 -0.78
CA ASP A 98 -9.16 -1.90 -0.21
C ASP A 98 -10.05 -1.02 -1.11
N SER A 99 -10.07 -1.28 -2.43
CA SER A 99 -11.01 -0.64 -3.35
C SER A 99 -12.45 -1.18 -3.26
N SER A 100 -12.63 -2.45 -2.86
CA SER A 100 -13.95 -3.08 -2.74
C SER A 100 -14.79 -2.56 -1.55
N LEU A 101 -14.16 -1.92 -0.57
CA LEU A 101 -14.86 -1.20 0.51
C LEU A 101 -15.41 0.17 0.06
N LYS A 102 -15.10 0.62 -1.17
CA LYS A 102 -15.56 1.91 -1.70
C LYS A 102 -16.85 1.85 -2.50
N GLU A 103 -17.33 0.66 -2.90
CA GLU A 103 -18.53 0.53 -3.75
C GLU A 103 -19.83 0.25 -2.96
N ASP A 104 -19.75 -0.27 -1.73
CA ASP A 104 -20.96 -0.52 -0.90
C ASP A 104 -21.41 0.70 -0.08
N SER A 105 -20.54 1.70 0.13
CA SER A 105 -20.91 2.90 0.90
C SER A 105 -21.70 3.93 0.08
N ASP A 106 -21.70 3.84 -1.25
CA ASP A 106 -22.34 4.82 -2.14
C ASP A 106 -23.75 4.40 -2.60
N ARG A 107 -24.24 3.23 -2.14
CA ARG A 107 -25.54 2.67 -2.55
C ARG A 107 -26.65 2.75 -1.49
N SER A 108 -26.43 3.55 -0.44
CA SER A 108 -27.45 3.79 0.60
C SER A 108 -27.51 5.27 0.98
N LEU A 109 -27.94 6.12 0.04
CA LEU A 109 -28.57 7.41 0.31
C LEU A 109 -29.89 7.51 -0.45
#